data_AF-A0A177EJM6-F1
#
_entry.id   AF-A0A177EJM6-F1
#
_cell.length_a   1.000
_cell.length_b   1.000
_cell.length_c   1.000
_cell.angle_alpha   90.00
_cell.angle_beta   90.00
_cell.angle_gamma   90.00
#
_symmetry.space_group_name_H-M   'P 1'
#
loop_
_entity.id
_entity.type
_entity.pdbx_description
1 polymer ?
#
loop_
_entity_poly.entity_id
_entity_poly.type
_entity_poly.pdbx_seq_one_letter_code
_entity_poly.pdbx_strand_id
1 'polypeptide(L)'
;MKYFCSLCRKAIKYKTPKGWIDHIRGVNHRQKRMFILKPELIKFINQMKKEKLLTHEEHTEIQKVLNNTEEIKKRIENILEESLIRIAHNILN
;
A
#
# COMPACT_ATOMS: atom_id res chain seq x y z
N MET A 1 20.44 12.72 -18.84
CA MET A 1 19.41 11.64 -18.83
C MET A 1 18.16 12.12 -18.11
N LYS A 2 16.98 11.61 -18.47
CA LYS A 2 15.67 12.00 -17.88
C LYS A 2 15.05 10.75 -17.24
N TYR A 3 14.63 10.82 -15.98
CA TYR A 3 14.08 9.69 -15.20
C TYR A 3 12.55 9.78 -15.10
N PHE A 4 11.86 8.64 -14.96
CA PHE A 4 10.39 8.58 -14.97
C PHE A 4 9.85 7.64 -13.89
N CYS A 5 8.72 8.00 -13.29
CA CYS A 5 7.98 7.10 -12.41
C CYS A 5 6.82 6.47 -13.20
N SER A 6 6.82 5.14 -13.34
CA SER A 6 5.76 4.41 -14.04
C SER A 6 4.41 4.48 -13.32
N LEU A 7 4.43 4.59 -11.99
CA LEU A 7 3.25 4.55 -11.13
C LEU A 7 2.55 5.91 -10.96
N CYS A 8 3.29 7.02 -10.91
CA CYS A 8 2.73 8.36 -10.67
C CYS A 8 2.23 9.08 -11.93
N ARG A 9 1.87 8.31 -12.97
CA ARG A 9 1.66 8.72 -14.37
C ARG A 9 3.00 8.85 -15.12
N LYS A 10 3.07 8.20 -16.29
CA LYS A 10 4.25 8.17 -17.19
C LYS A 10 4.80 9.56 -17.57
N ALA A 11 4.03 10.63 -17.38
CA ALA A 11 4.40 11.99 -17.72
C ALA A 11 5.30 12.70 -16.68
N ILE A 12 5.40 12.20 -15.44
CA ILE A 12 6.25 12.87 -14.44
C ILE A 12 7.72 12.57 -14.74
N LYS A 13 8.44 13.64 -15.08
CA LYS A 13 9.81 13.60 -15.59
C LYS A 13 10.75 14.33 -14.64
N TYR A 14 11.78 13.63 -14.19
CA TYR A 14 12.75 14.15 -13.23
C TYR A 14 14.05 14.53 -13.95
N LYS A 15 14.58 15.71 -13.60
CA LYS A 15 15.81 16.27 -14.18
C LYS A 15 17.08 15.59 -13.68
N THR A 16 17.04 14.93 -12.51
CA THR A 16 18.19 14.26 -11.87
C THR A 16 17.80 12.90 -11.28
N PRO A 17 18.75 11.95 -11.11
CA PRO A 17 18.47 10.67 -10.45
C PRO A 17 18.08 10.85 -8.98
N LYS A 18 18.73 11.79 -8.28
CA LYS A 18 18.40 12.10 -6.88
C LYS A 18 16.94 12.51 -6.71
N GLY A 19 16.42 13.42 -7.54
CA GLY A 19 15.03 13.85 -7.46
C GLY A 19 14.00 12.74 -7.76
N TRP A 20 14.37 11.77 -8.60
CA TRP A 20 13.56 10.57 -8.83
C TRP A 20 13.57 9.63 -7.61
N ILE A 21 14.75 9.41 -7.01
CA ILE A 21 14.91 8.60 -5.79
C ILE A 21 14.11 9.20 -4.63
N ASP A 22 14.24 10.52 -4.40
CA ASP A 22 13.54 11.23 -3.33
C ASP A 22 12.02 11.12 -3.49
N HIS A 23 11.54 11.24 -4.73
CA HIS A 23 10.12 11.03 -5.03
C HIS A 23 9.65 9.61 -4.70
N ILE A 24 10.37 8.57 -5.14
CA ILE A 24 9.97 7.17 -4.91
C ILE A 24 9.97 6.83 -3.42
N ARG A 25 10.91 7.40 -2.67
CA ARG A 25 11.00 7.25 -1.21
C ARG A 25 9.97 8.07 -0.46
N GLY A 26 9.34 9.08 -1.07
CA GLY A 26 8.31 9.90 -0.44
C GLY A 26 7.08 9.12 0.00
N VAL A 27 6.51 9.49 1.15
CA VAL A 27 5.33 8.83 1.76
C VAL A 27 4.15 8.78 0.79
N ASN A 28 3.88 9.89 0.08
CA ASN A 28 2.79 9.98 -0.90
C ASN A 28 2.95 9.00 -2.07
N HIS A 29 4.19 8.80 -2.55
CA HIS A 29 4.46 7.81 -3.60
C HIS A 29 4.23 6.39 -3.08
N ARG A 30 4.71 6.08 -1.87
CA ARG A 30 4.48 4.77 -1.25
C ARG A 30 2.99 4.47 -1.08
N GLN A 31 2.22 5.42 -0.54
CA GLN A 31 0.77 5.27 -0.37
C GLN A 31 0.06 5.06 -1.72
N LYS A 32 0.36 5.89 -2.73
CA LYS A 32 -0.18 5.70 -4.09
C LYS A 32 0.21 4.36 -4.69
N ARG A 33 1.45 3.93 -4.52
CA ARG A 33 1.94 2.63 -4.95
C ARG A 33 1.16 1.50 -4.29
N MET A 34 0.91 1.55 -2.98
CA MET A 34 0.09 0.54 -2.32
C MET A 34 -1.35 0.54 -2.84
N PHE A 35 -1.94 1.72 -3.05
CA PHE A 35 -3.30 1.84 -3.61
C PHE A 35 -3.43 1.24 -5.01
N ILE A 36 -2.41 1.37 -5.86
CA ILE A 36 -2.40 0.80 -7.22
C ILE A 36 -2.08 -0.70 -7.20
N LEU A 37 -1.01 -1.09 -6.51
CA LEU A 37 -0.49 -2.46 -6.55
C LEU A 37 -1.34 -3.45 -5.76
N LYS A 38 -2.03 -3.03 -4.68
CA LYS A 38 -2.84 -3.96 -3.87
C LYS A 38 -4.04 -4.53 -4.66
N PRO A 39 -4.85 -3.72 -5.38
CA PRO A 39 -5.87 -4.25 -6.29
C PRO A 39 -5.29 -5.10 -7.43
N GLU A 40 -4.14 -4.72 -7.99
CA GLU A 40 -3.48 -5.52 -9.03
C GLU A 40 -3.01 -6.88 -8.50
N LEU A 41 -2.45 -6.92 -7.29
CA LEU A 41 -2.06 -8.16 -6.62
C LEU A 41 -3.27 -9.07 -6.38
N ILE A 42 -4.39 -8.53 -5.91
CA ILE A 42 -5.64 -9.30 -5.74
C ILE A 42 -6.12 -9.85 -7.07
N LYS A 43 -6.12 -9.03 -8.14
CA LYS A 43 -6.46 -9.49 -9.49
C LYS A 43 -5.54 -10.61 -9.96
N PHE A 44 -4.24 -10.47 -9.73
CA PHE A 44 -3.24 -11.47 -10.11
C PHE A 44 -3.45 -12.80 -9.38
N ILE A 45 -3.68 -12.77 -8.06
CA ILE A 45 -3.99 -13.97 -7.26
C ILE A 45 -5.27 -14.65 -7.77
N ASN A 46 -6.31 -13.88 -8.09
CA ASN A 46 -7.55 -14.42 -8.66
C ASN A 46 -7.33 -15.01 -10.07
N GLN A 47 -6.45 -14.42 -10.87
CA GLN A 47 -6.08 -14.93 -12.18
C GLN A 47 -5.31 -16.26 -12.07
N MET A 48 -4.35 -16.36 -11.16
CA MET A 48 -3.63 -17.61 -10.88
C MET A 48 -4.57 -18.75 -10.47
N LYS A 49 -5.63 -18.45 -9.68
CA LYS A 49 -6.69 -19.43 -9.39
C LYS A 49 -7.42 -19.89 -10.64
N LYS A 50 -7.81 -18.95 -11.53
CA LYS A 50 -8.50 -19.28 -12.79
C LYS A 50 -7.64 -20.12 -13.73
N GLU A 51 -6.33 -19.85 -13.75
CA GLU A 51 -5.34 -20.59 -14.52
C GLU A 51 -4.95 -21.93 -13.87
N LYS A 52 -5.57 -22.30 -12.73
CA LYS A 52 -5.28 -23.52 -11.95
C LYS A 52 -3.82 -23.61 -11.46
N LEU A 53 -3.14 -22.47 -11.32
CA LEU A 53 -1.80 -22.35 -10.74
C LEU A 53 -1.83 -22.35 -9.21
N LEU A 54 -3.00 -22.16 -8.62
CA LEU A 54 -3.27 -22.28 -7.19
C LEU A 54 -4.42 -23.26 -6.97
N THR A 55 -4.29 -24.10 -5.97
CA THR A 55 -5.41 -24.87 -5.42
C THR A 55 -6.42 -23.95 -4.75
N HIS A 56 -7.63 -24.47 -4.51
CA HIS A 56 -8.66 -23.72 -3.79
C HIS A 56 -8.24 -23.38 -2.37
N GLU A 57 -7.52 -24.30 -1.71
CA GLU A 57 -7.01 -24.15 -0.35
C GLU A 57 -5.95 -23.05 -0.28
N GLU A 58 -4.93 -23.08 -1.14
CA GLU A 58 -3.89 -22.04 -1.22
C GLU A 58 -4.48 -20.65 -1.52
N HIS A 59 -5.43 -20.56 -2.46
CA HIS A 59 -6.11 -19.30 -2.74
C HIS A 59 -6.84 -18.76 -1.51
N THR A 60 -7.54 -19.64 -0.79
CA THR A 60 -8.30 -19.28 0.42
C THR A 60 -7.37 -18.84 1.55
N GLU A 61 -6.25 -19.53 1.74
CA GLU A 61 -5.25 -19.18 2.74
C GLU A 61 -4.62 -17.81 2.45
N ILE A 62 -4.23 -17.56 1.20
CA ILE A 62 -3.69 -16.26 0.77
C ILE A 62 -4.71 -15.13 1.00
N GLN A 63 -5.99 -15.35 0.66
CA GLN A 63 -7.05 -14.36 0.91
C GLN A 63 -7.25 -14.10 2.41
N LYS A 64 -7.21 -15.15 3.24
CA LYS A 64 -7.34 -15.04 4.69
C LYS A 64 -6.19 -14.21 5.29
N VAL A 65 -4.95 -14.46 4.87
CA VAL A 65 -3.78 -13.69 5.32
C VAL A 65 -3.88 -12.22 4.92
N LEU A 66 -4.30 -11.94 3.68
CA LEU A 66 -4.49 -10.56 3.19
C LEU A 66 -5.55 -9.81 4.02
N ASN A 67 -6.66 -10.45 4.33
CA ASN A 67 -7.74 -9.85 5.13
C ASN A 67 -7.30 -9.62 6.59
N ASN A 68 -6.67 -10.61 7.22
CA ASN A 68 -6.17 -10.48 8.60
C ASN A 68 -5.16 -9.33 8.73
N THR A 69 -4.29 -9.16 7.74
CA THR A 69 -3.29 -8.07 7.73
C THR A 69 -3.96 -6.70 7.69
N GLU A 70 -5.03 -6.56 6.91
CA GLU A 70 -5.78 -5.30 6.82
C GLU A 70 -6.53 -4.98 8.11
N GLU A 71 -7.10 -6.00 8.75
CA GLU A 71 -7.78 -5.85 10.03
C GLU A 71 -6.82 -5.40 11.14
N ILE A 72 -5.65 -6.02 11.24
CA ILE A 72 -4.60 -5.61 12.19
C ILE A 72 -4.19 -4.15 11.95
N LYS A 73 -4.00 -3.76 10.68
CA LYS A 73 -3.65 -2.39 10.32
C LYS A 73 -4.70 -1.39 10.81
N LYS A 74 -5.99 -1.65 10.58
CA LYS A 74 -7.09 -0.79 11.06
C LYS A 74 -7.13 -0.69 12.58
N ARG A 75 -6.91 -1.80 13.29
CA ARG A 75 -6.87 -1.79 14.77
C ARG A 75 -5.74 -0.91 15.28
N ILE A 76 -4.56 -0.98 14.67
CA ILE A 76 -3.42 -0.10 15.02
C ILE A 76 -3.77 1.37 14.74
N GLU A 77 -4.36 1.67 13.58
CA GLU A 77 -4.80 3.03 13.21
C GLU A 77 -5.77 3.60 14.25
N ASN A 78 -6.77 2.83 14.68
CA ASN A 78 -7.73 3.25 15.72
C ASN A 78 -7.05 3.49 17.08
N ILE A 79 -6.16 2.60 17.51
CA ILE A 79 -5.42 2.76 18.79
C ILE A 79 -4.59 4.04 18.77
N LEU A 80 -3.94 4.33 17.64
CA LEU A 80 -3.15 5.54 17.46
C LEU A 80 -4.05 6.78 17.49
N GLU A 81 -5.19 6.76 16.80
CA GLU A 81 -6.15 7.85 16.79
C GLU A 81 -6.68 8.16 18.20
N GLU A 82 -7.14 7.15 18.93
CA GLU A 82 -7.58 7.31 20.33
C GLU A 82 -6.47 7.87 21.22
N SER A 83 -5.23 7.41 21.03
CA SER A 83 -4.08 7.88 21.79
C SER A 83 -3.77 9.34 21.50
N LEU A 84 -3.82 9.75 20.23
CA LEU A 84 -3.62 11.16 19.83
C LEU A 84 -4.72 12.07 20.37
N ILE A 85 -5.97 11.63 20.34
CA ILE A 85 -7.11 12.37 20.93
C ILE A 85 -6.89 12.57 22.44
N ARG A 86 -6.49 11.52 23.17
CA ARG A 86 -6.17 11.64 24.61
C ARG A 86 -5.04 12.64 24.87
N ILE A 87 -3.96 12.58 24.10
CA ILE A 87 -2.83 13.52 24.22
C ILE A 87 -3.30 14.95 23.95
N ALA A 88 -4.10 15.17 22.90
CA ALA A 88 -4.62 16.49 22.55
C ALA A 88 -5.50 17.06 23.69
N HIS A 89 -6.40 16.26 24.26
CA HIS A 89 -7.21 16.68 25.41
C HIS A 89 -6.38 17.05 26.64
N ASN A 90 -5.27 16.35 26.90
CA ASN A 90 -4.39 16.64 28.03
C ASN A 90 -3.55 17.91 27.86
N ILE A 91 -3.35 18.38 26.63
CA ILE A 91 -2.61 19.62 26.33
C ILE A 91 -3.55 20.84 26.38
N LEU A 92 -4.83 20.64 26.06
CA LEU A 92 -5.83 21.72 25.97
C LEU A 92 -6.53 22.01 27.32
N ASN A 93 -6.42 21.11 28.29
CA ASN A 93 -6.84 21.33 29.69
C ASN A 93 -5.63 21.76 30.53
#